data_AF-B1Z7S8-F1
#
_entry.id   AF-B1Z7S8-F1
#
_cell.length_a   1.000
_cell.length_b   1.000
_cell.length_c   1.000
_cell.angle_alpha   90.00
_cell.angle_beta   90.00
_cell.angle_gamma   90.00
#
_symmetry.space_group_name_H-M   'P 1'
#
loop_
_entity.id
_entity.type
_entity.pdbx_description
1 polymer ?
#
loop_
_entity_poly.entity_id
_entity_poly.type
_entity_poly.pdbx_seq_one_letter_code
_entity_poly.pdbx_strand_id
1 'polypeptide(L)'
;MPRCLPALAVALLLAGGVSARGAETLRVEGLPRDDSLTIREAPDAGAPALGQIPAGRRVLGFGCTNATPSGLTWCRVRFERTLGWARRRYLTPD
;
A
#
# COMPACT_ATOMS: atom_id res chain seq x y z
N MET A 1 46.65 13.50 -38.41
CA MET A 1 45.94 12.20 -38.34
C MET A 1 46.02 11.72 -36.89
N PRO A 2 44.96 11.21 -36.23
CA PRO A 2 43.52 11.38 -36.38
C PRO A 2 42.90 12.22 -35.23
N ARG A 3 41.76 12.86 -35.45
CA ARG A 3 40.96 13.52 -34.41
C ARG A 3 39.90 12.53 -33.94
N CYS A 4 39.98 12.08 -32.69
CA CYS A 4 38.97 11.24 -32.07
C CYS A 4 37.69 12.06 -31.82
N LEU A 5 36.63 11.76 -32.54
CA LEU A 5 35.27 12.19 -32.24
C LEU A 5 34.62 11.12 -31.33
N PRO A 6 34.26 11.41 -30.06
CA PRO A 6 33.40 10.50 -29.33
C PRO A 6 31.95 10.74 -29.77
N ALA A 7 31.40 9.73 -30.45
CA ALA A 7 30.02 9.69 -30.90
C ALA A 7 29.05 9.58 -29.70
N LEU A 8 28.08 10.50 -29.68
CA LEU A 8 26.67 10.34 -29.31
C LEU A 8 26.33 9.59 -28.00
N ALA A 9 26.07 10.40 -26.98
CA ALA A 9 25.20 10.05 -25.87
C ALA A 9 23.73 10.09 -26.32
N VAL A 10 23.02 8.96 -26.20
CA VAL A 10 21.55 8.94 -26.09
C VAL A 10 21.20 7.95 -24.99
N ALA A 11 21.13 8.43 -23.76
CA ALA A 11 20.52 7.69 -22.66
C ALA A 11 19.00 7.88 -22.76
N LEU A 12 18.31 6.87 -23.28
CA LEU A 12 16.85 6.82 -23.30
C LEU A 12 16.36 6.57 -21.86
N LEU A 13 16.01 7.63 -21.15
CA LEU A 13 15.34 7.55 -19.85
C LEU A 13 13.97 6.92 -20.06
N LEU A 14 13.85 5.62 -19.81
CA LEU A 14 12.56 4.97 -19.63
C LEU A 14 11.92 5.58 -18.38
N ALA A 15 11.07 6.59 -18.59
CA ALA A 15 10.14 7.07 -17.57
C ALA A 15 9.13 5.94 -17.28
N GLY A 16 9.56 4.95 -16.49
CA GLY A 16 8.66 3.98 -15.88
C GLY A 16 7.73 4.76 -14.95
N GLY A 17 6.51 5.03 -15.42
CA GLY A 17 5.50 5.74 -14.66
C GLY A 17 5.22 4.99 -13.36
N VAL A 18 5.72 5.51 -12.24
CA VAL A 18 5.22 5.13 -10.92
C VAL A 18 3.79 5.67 -10.89
N SER A 19 2.81 4.81 -11.20
CA SER A 19 1.41 5.15 -10.95
C SER A 19 1.26 5.34 -9.45
N ALA A 20 1.34 6.58 -8.99
CA ALA A 20 0.85 6.96 -7.69
C ALA A 20 -0.65 6.69 -7.72
N ARG A 21 -1.06 5.51 -7.24
CA ARG A 21 -2.47 5.29 -6.91
C ARG A 21 -2.81 6.34 -5.86
N GLY A 22 -3.66 7.29 -6.25
CA GLY A 22 -4.18 8.30 -5.34
C GLY A 22 -4.86 7.63 -4.14
N ALA A 23 -5.04 8.39 -3.06
CA ALA A 23 -5.74 7.89 -1.91
C ALA A 23 -7.17 7.45 -2.31
N GLU A 24 -7.55 6.22 -1.98
CA GLU A 24 -8.88 5.68 -2.21
C GLU A 24 -9.65 5.56 -0.89
N THR A 25 -10.97 5.77 -0.90
CA THR A 25 -11.78 5.51 0.30
C THR A 25 -12.16 4.03 0.34
N LEU A 26 -11.86 3.37 1.45
CA LEU A 26 -12.15 1.97 1.68
C LEU A 26 -13.03 1.81 2.91
N ARG A 27 -14.01 0.90 2.86
CA ARG A 27 -14.83 0.50 3.99
C ARG A 27 -14.30 -0.79 4.60
N VAL A 28 -14.26 -0.85 5.93
CA VAL A 28 -13.91 -2.08 6.67
C VAL A 28 -15.13 -2.99 6.75
N GLU A 29 -15.03 -4.17 6.16
CA GLU A 29 -16.15 -5.12 6.05
C GLU A 29 -15.67 -6.56 6.26
N GLY A 30 -16.61 -7.51 6.38
CA GLY A 30 -16.30 -8.95 6.55
C GLY A 30 -15.83 -9.34 7.96
N LEU A 31 -15.91 -8.42 8.92
CA LEU A 31 -15.69 -8.67 10.34
C LEU A 31 -17.03 -8.69 11.10
N PRO A 32 -17.14 -9.41 12.24
CA PRO A 32 -18.24 -9.24 13.17
C PRO A 32 -18.42 -7.78 13.59
N ARG A 33 -19.65 -7.38 13.94
CA ARG A 33 -19.99 -5.97 14.22
C ARG A 33 -19.18 -5.36 15.36
N ASP A 34 -18.83 -6.14 16.36
CA ASP A 34 -18.08 -5.70 17.54
C ASP A 34 -16.57 -5.96 17.45
N ASP A 35 -16.09 -6.32 16.26
CA ASP A 35 -14.67 -6.62 16.01
C ASP A 35 -13.97 -5.47 15.25
N SER A 36 -12.66 -5.56 15.14
CA SER A 36 -11.82 -4.52 14.54
C SER A 36 -10.71 -5.07 13.65
N LEU A 37 -10.40 -4.31 12.61
CA LEU A 37 -9.27 -4.56 11.73
C LEU A 37 -8.00 -3.93 12.32
N THR A 38 -7.00 -4.74 12.60
CA THR A 38 -5.70 -4.24 13.09
C THR A 38 -4.91 -3.53 11.98
N ILE A 39 -4.36 -2.36 12.31
CA ILE A 39 -3.34 -1.67 11.53
C ILE A 39 -1.97 -2.09 12.08
N ARG A 40 -1.08 -2.56 11.21
CA ARG A 40 0.25 -3.04 11.58
C ARG A 40 1.36 -2.20 10.98
N GLU A 41 2.53 -2.25 11.60
CA GLU A 41 3.70 -1.48 11.17
C GLU A 41 4.24 -1.94 9.80
N ALA A 42 4.20 -3.25 9.55
CA ALA A 42 4.61 -3.90 8.31
C ALA A 42 3.49 -4.80 7.76
N PRO A 43 3.51 -5.19 6.47
CA PRO A 43 2.49 -6.05 5.86
C PRO A 43 2.71 -7.52 6.24
N ASP A 44 2.71 -7.79 7.54
CA ASP A 44 2.97 -9.08 8.17
C ASP A 44 2.02 -9.27 9.37
N ALA A 45 1.51 -10.49 9.57
CA ALA A 45 0.58 -10.78 10.65
C ALA A 45 1.24 -10.73 12.05
N GLY A 46 2.55 -10.96 12.14
CA GLY A 46 3.33 -10.86 13.37
C GLY A 46 3.89 -9.46 13.66
N ALA A 47 3.77 -8.51 12.71
CA ALA A 47 4.27 -7.15 12.91
C ALA A 47 3.50 -6.40 14.02
N PRO A 48 4.14 -5.48 14.74
CA PRO A 48 3.51 -4.70 15.81
C PRO A 48 2.19 -4.05 15.38
N ALA A 49 1.21 -4.08 16.28
CA ALA A 49 -0.06 -3.40 16.09
C ALA A 49 0.08 -1.91 16.43
N LEU A 50 -0.32 -1.05 15.50
CA LEU A 50 -0.29 0.41 15.65
C LEU A 50 -1.66 1.00 15.97
N GLY A 51 -2.73 0.24 15.74
CA GLY A 51 -4.10 0.68 15.97
C GLY A 51 -5.14 -0.31 15.48
N GLN A 52 -6.40 0.04 15.68
CA GLN A 52 -7.55 -0.77 15.31
C GLN A 52 -8.60 0.09 14.61
N ILE A 53 -9.27 -0.49 13.63
CA ILE A 53 -10.36 0.14 12.89
C ILE A 53 -11.62 -0.67 13.14
N PRO A 54 -12.64 -0.11 13.83
CA PRO A 54 -13.89 -0.83 14.03
C PRO A 54 -14.54 -1.24 12.71
N ALA A 55 -15.23 -2.38 12.71
CA ALA A 55 -16.00 -2.83 11.56
C ALA A 55 -16.99 -1.75 11.07
N GLY A 56 -17.16 -1.63 9.76
CA GLY A 56 -18.04 -0.66 9.12
C GLY A 56 -17.49 0.76 8.99
N ARG A 57 -16.30 1.06 9.53
CA ARG A 57 -15.66 2.38 9.38
C ARG A 57 -15.01 2.55 8.01
N ARG A 58 -14.84 3.80 7.59
CA ARG A 58 -14.12 4.20 6.38
C ARG A 58 -12.68 4.59 6.71
N VAL A 59 -11.77 4.28 5.80
CA VAL A 59 -10.33 4.59 5.87
C VAL A 59 -9.84 5.08 4.51
N LEU A 60 -8.66 5.71 4.48
CA LEU A 60 -7.96 6.01 3.24
C LEU A 60 -6.97 4.89 2.93
N GLY A 61 -7.00 4.35 1.71
CA GLY A 61 -6.04 3.39 1.17
C GLY A 61 -5.03 4.08 0.25
N PHE A 62 -3.79 3.60 0.24
CA PHE A 62 -2.67 4.15 -0.55
C PHE A 62 -2.02 3.07 -1.42
N GLY A 63 -2.82 2.10 -1.85
CA GLY A 63 -2.36 0.93 -2.60
C GLY A 63 -2.03 -0.27 -1.72
N CYS A 64 -1.85 -1.41 -2.39
CA CYS A 64 -1.70 -2.71 -1.76
C CYS A 64 -0.52 -3.49 -2.37
N THR A 65 0.05 -4.40 -1.59
CA THR A 65 1.14 -5.30 -1.99
C THR A 65 0.83 -6.73 -1.59
N ASN A 66 1.27 -7.69 -2.41
CA ASN A 66 1.36 -9.11 -2.09
C ASN A 66 2.81 -9.59 -1.93
N ALA A 67 3.80 -8.69 -2.14
CA ALA A 67 5.21 -8.96 -1.89
C ALA A 67 5.48 -8.95 -0.37
N THR A 68 4.98 -9.97 0.31
CA THR A 68 5.05 -10.16 1.76
C THR A 68 5.55 -11.57 2.07
N PRO A 69 6.13 -11.82 3.26
CA PRO A 69 6.59 -13.16 3.63
C PRO A 69 5.50 -14.23 3.51
N SER A 70 4.24 -13.86 3.75
CA SER A 70 3.09 -14.74 3.67
C SER A 70 2.45 -14.88 2.28
N GLY A 71 2.85 -14.04 1.31
CA GLY A 71 2.18 -13.92 0.00
C GLY A 71 0.77 -13.32 0.06
N LEU A 72 0.29 -12.94 1.24
CA LEU A 72 -1.05 -12.37 1.44
C LEU A 72 -1.04 -10.89 1.08
N THR A 73 -2.19 -10.39 0.61
CA THR A 73 -2.31 -8.99 0.19
C THR A 73 -2.63 -8.07 1.37
N TRP A 74 -1.84 -7.01 1.50
CA TRP A 74 -1.98 -5.96 2.49
C TRP A 74 -2.07 -4.60 1.83
N CYS A 75 -2.87 -3.71 2.39
CA CYS A 75 -2.99 -2.33 1.90
C CYS A 75 -2.42 -1.36 2.91
N ARG A 76 -1.71 -0.36 2.40
CA ARG A 76 -1.31 0.79 3.20
C ARG A 76 -2.55 1.63 3.46
N VAL A 77 -2.90 1.85 4.71
CA VAL A 77 -4.12 2.56 5.12
C VAL A 77 -3.84 3.62 6.17
N ARG A 78 -4.67 4.66 6.17
CA ARG A 78 -4.71 5.70 7.21
C ARG A 78 -6.10 5.74 7.84
N PHE A 79 -6.13 5.62 9.16
CA PHE A 79 -7.33 5.82 9.98
C PHE A 79 -6.97 6.77 11.11
N GLU A 80 -7.72 7.86 11.25
CA GLU A 80 -7.46 8.93 12.23
C GLU A 80 -6.02 9.48 12.15
N ARG A 81 -5.13 9.12 13.08
CA ARG A 81 -3.71 9.52 13.07
C ARG A 81 -2.75 8.35 12.78
N THR A 82 -3.29 7.15 12.59
CA THR A 82 -2.50 5.93 12.40
C THR A 82 -2.35 5.63 10.91
N LEU A 83 -1.11 5.53 10.45
CA LEU A 83 -0.74 5.09 9.10
C LEU A 83 0.01 3.75 9.21
N GLY A 84 -0.48 2.72 8.53
CA GLY A 84 0.15 1.39 8.57
C GLY A 84 -0.46 0.45 7.53
N TRP A 85 -0.38 -0.85 7.80
CA TRP A 85 -0.82 -1.92 6.90
C TRP A 85 -2.01 -2.68 7.47
N ALA A 86 -3.03 -2.91 6.64
CA ALA A 86 -4.19 -3.71 7.00
C ALA A 86 -4.49 -4.76 5.92
N ARG A 87 -5.19 -5.83 6.29
CA ARG A 87 -5.49 -6.95 5.37
C ARG A 87 -6.47 -6.53 4.29
N ARG A 88 -6.09 -6.75 3.01
CA ARG A 88 -6.93 -6.42 1.84
C ARG A 88 -8.32 -7.06 1.87
N ARG A 89 -8.44 -8.27 2.43
CA ARG A 89 -9.69 -9.06 2.46
C ARG A 89 -10.84 -8.39 3.22
N TYR A 90 -10.51 -7.42 4.08
CA TYR A 90 -11.47 -6.70 4.92
C TYR A 90 -11.68 -5.25 4.45
N LEU A 91 -11.21 -4.91 3.25
CA LEU A 91 -11.28 -3.56 2.71
C LEU A 91 -12.06 -3.61 1.40
N THR A 92 -13.18 -2.89 1.32
CA THR A 92 -14.00 -2.79 0.11
C THR A 92 -13.94 -1.34 -0.39
N PRO A 93 -13.64 -1.08 -1.67
CA PRO A 93 -13.81 0.26 -2.25
C PRO A 93 -15.26 0.70 -2.09
N ASP A 94 -15.48 1.96 -1.69
CA ASP A 94 -16.82 2.56 -1.66
C ASP A 94 -17.39 2.83 -3.06
#